data_AF-A0A9D2T7U0-F1
#
_entry.id   AF-A0A9D2T7U0-F1
#
_cell.length_a   1.000
_cell.length_b   1.000
_cell.length_c   1.000
_cell.angle_alpha   90.00
_cell.angle_beta   90.00
_cell.angle_gamma   90.00
#
_symmetry.space_group_name_H-M   'P 1'
#
loop_
_entity.id
_entity.type
_entity.pdbx_description
1 polymer ?
#
loop_
_entity_poly.entity_id
_entity_poly.type
_entity_poly.pdbx_seq_one_letter_code
_entity_poly.pdbx_strand_id
1 'polypeptide(L)'
;MAVLGAILGDIAGSRFEFKRPFRLDIQNCELFTKDCEFTDDTVMTLAVKKAVITRADLVKTMKEIGRHYPDCGYGESFAGGYWEKIQNLITVMATDPP
;
A
#
# COMPACT_ATOMS: atom_id res chain seq x y z
N MET A 1 -15.53 3.00 -4.05
CA MET A 1 -15.43 2.41 -2.69
C MET A 1 -14.18 1.55 -2.48
N ALA A 2 -13.62 0.87 -3.50
CA ALA A 2 -12.50 -0.06 -3.33
C ALA A 2 -11.26 0.49 -2.61
N VAL A 3 -10.78 1.69 -2.97
CA VAL A 3 -9.56 2.28 -2.35
C VAL A 3 -9.74 2.55 -0.85
N LEU A 4 -10.93 2.96 -0.41
CA LEU A 4 -11.18 3.17 1.02
C LEU A 4 -11.16 1.84 1.80
N GLY A 5 -11.72 0.78 1.23
CA GLY A 5 -11.66 -0.55 1.83
C GLY A 5 -10.22 -1.08 1.96
N ALA A 6 -9.39 -0.85 0.94
CA ALA A 6 -7.97 -1.22 0.98
C ALA A 6 -7.21 -0.45 2.08
N ILE A 7 -7.43 0.86 2.22
CA ILE A 7 -6.82 1.68 3.28
C ILE A 7 -7.26 1.21 4.68
N LEU A 8 -8.55 0.90 4.85
CA LEU A 8 -9.04 0.37 6.13
C LEU A 8 -8.44 -1.01 6.45
N GLY A 9 -8.26 -1.85 5.44
CA GLY A 9 -7.62 -3.16 5.57
C GLY A 9 -6.15 -3.05 5.96
N ASP A 10 -5.41 -2.14 5.32
CA ASP A 10 -4.02 -1.81 5.66
C ASP A 10 -3.91 -1.36 7.13
N ILE A 11 -4.66 -0.33 7.52
CA ILE A 11 -4.64 0.20 8.89
C ILE A 11 -4.98 -0.88 9.93
N ALA A 12 -6.06 -1.64 9.71
CA ALA A 12 -6.47 -2.69 10.65
C ALA A 12 -5.47 -3.86 10.71
N GLY A 13 -4.81 -4.17 9.59
CA GLY A 13 -3.86 -5.26 9.45
C GLY A 13 -2.47 -4.96 10.01
N SER A 14 -2.03 -3.70 9.96
CA SER A 14 -0.67 -3.24 10.30
C SER A 14 -0.11 -3.81 11.61
N ARG A 15 -0.89 -3.78 12.69
CA ARG A 15 -0.46 -4.27 14.02
C ARG A 15 -0.13 -5.77 14.06
N PHE A 16 -0.60 -6.54 13.09
CA PHE A 16 -0.34 -7.98 12.98
C PHE A 16 0.83 -8.30 12.07
N GLU A 17 1.39 -7.30 11.40
CA GLU A 17 2.59 -7.44 10.61
C GLU A 17 3.76 -7.84 11.54
N PHE A 18 4.53 -8.86 11.13
CA PHE A 18 5.66 -9.46 11.86
C PHE A 18 5.36 -10.13 13.22
N LYS A 19 4.24 -9.82 13.90
CA LYS A 19 3.90 -10.34 15.24
C LYS A 19 2.42 -10.67 15.43
N ARG A 20 1.87 -11.48 14.52
CA ARG A 20 0.52 -12.03 14.69
C ARG A 20 0.45 -13.02 15.88
N PRO A 21 -0.49 -12.86 16.83
CA PRO A 21 -0.69 -13.82 17.92
C PRO A 21 -1.10 -15.21 17.40
N PHE A 22 -0.50 -16.27 17.93
CA PHE A 22 -0.78 -17.66 17.54
C PHE A 22 -2.26 -18.06 17.75
N ARG A 23 -2.93 -17.48 18.76
CA ARG A 23 -4.35 -17.69 19.05
C ARG A 23 -5.15 -16.40 18.90
N LEU A 24 -5.05 -15.75 17.74
CA LEU A 24 -5.89 -14.59 17.45
C LEU A 24 -7.35 -15.04 17.28
N ASP A 25 -8.24 -14.53 18.13
CA ASP A 25 -9.69 -14.70 17.95
C ASP A 25 -10.17 -13.77 16.84
N ILE A 26 -10.25 -14.29 15.62
CA ILE A 26 -10.68 -13.54 14.44
C ILE A 26 -12.13 -13.09 14.48
N GLN A 27 -12.97 -13.68 15.35
CA GLN A 27 -14.39 -13.35 15.45
C GLN A 27 -14.64 -12.18 16.39
N ASN A 28 -13.82 -12.05 17.44
CA ASN A 28 -14.03 -11.06 18.51
C ASN A 28 -12.87 -10.07 18.68
N CYS A 29 -11.82 -10.13 17.84
CA CYS A 29 -10.74 -9.16 17.95
C CYS A 29 -11.20 -7.74 17.60
N GLU A 30 -10.72 -6.76 18.36
CA GLU A 30 -11.00 -5.35 18.09
C GLU A 30 -10.30 -4.93 16.81
N LEU A 31 -11.03 -4.58 15.75
CA LEU A 31 -10.45 -4.37 14.42
C LEU A 31 -9.53 -3.14 14.34
N PHE A 32 -9.83 -2.08 15.09
CA PHE A 32 -9.05 -0.84 15.12
C PHE A 32 -8.60 -0.53 16.54
N THR A 33 -7.30 -0.38 16.73
CA THR A 33 -6.70 -0.01 18.01
C THR A 33 -5.74 1.15 17.84
N LYS A 34 -5.27 1.73 18.94
CA LYS A 34 -4.22 2.77 18.92
C LYS A 34 -2.91 2.33 18.27
N ASP A 35 -2.67 1.02 18.19
CA ASP A 35 -1.46 0.43 17.61
C ASP A 35 -1.59 0.19 16.09
N CYS A 36 -2.69 0.64 15.47
CA CYS A 36 -2.91 0.57 14.03
C CYS A 36 -2.41 1.83 13.34
N GLU A 37 -1.59 1.67 12.31
CA GLU A 37 -1.08 2.76 11.47
C GLU A 37 -1.25 2.41 9.99
N PHE A 38 -1.26 3.40 9.11
CA PHE A 38 -1.19 3.14 7.67
C PHE A 38 0.25 2.79 7.29
N THR A 39 0.42 1.97 6.25
CA THR A 39 1.75 1.54 5.79
C THR A 39 2.05 2.06 4.39
N ASP A 40 3.16 1.60 3.82
CA ASP A 40 3.53 1.84 2.44
C ASP A 40 2.46 1.37 1.45
N ASP A 41 1.64 0.37 1.80
CA ASP A 41 0.50 -0.06 0.98
C ASP A 41 -0.48 1.08 0.73
N THR A 42 -0.87 1.83 1.77
CA THR A 42 -1.73 3.02 1.62
C THR A 42 -1.04 4.10 0.79
N VAL A 43 0.23 4.40 1.09
CA VAL A 43 0.99 5.46 0.41
C VAL A 43 1.12 5.17 -1.08
N MET A 44 1.49 3.94 -1.44
CA MET A 44 1.66 3.50 -2.83
C MET A 44 0.32 3.39 -3.55
N THR A 45 -0.74 2.89 -2.90
CA THR A 45 -2.09 2.85 -3.50
C THR A 45 -2.57 4.25 -3.88
N LEU A 46 -2.38 5.24 -3.00
CA LEU A 46 -2.75 6.63 -3.28
C LEU A 46 -1.85 7.25 -4.36
N ALA A 47 -0.57 6.91 -4.39
CA ALA A 47 0.35 7.38 -5.43
C ALA A 47 -0.02 6.85 -6.82
N VAL A 48 -0.34 5.54 -6.92
CA VAL A 48 -0.83 4.93 -8.16
C VAL A 48 -2.14 5.58 -8.60
N LYS A 49 -3.10 5.74 -7.67
CA LYS A 49 -4.37 6.43 -7.97
C LYS A 49 -4.13 7.84 -8.50
N LYS A 50 -3.23 8.61 -7.89
CA LYS A 50 -2.88 9.96 -8.36
C LYS A 50 -2.32 9.91 -9.78
N ALA A 51 -1.32 9.07 -10.03
CA ALA A 51 -0.67 8.96 -11.33
C ALA A 51 -1.67 8.60 -12.44
N VAL A 52 -2.58 7.65 -12.18
CA VAL A 52 -3.62 7.24 -13.15
C VAL A 52 -4.59 8.39 -13.45
N ILE A 53 -5.11 9.07 -12.42
CA ILE A 53 -6.07 10.17 -12.59
C ILE A 53 -5.44 11.34 -13.34
N THR A 54 -4.18 11.68 -13.02
CA THR A 54 -3.48 12.81 -13.64
C THR A 54 -2.74 12.44 -14.92
N ARG A 55 -2.75 11.16 -15.33
CA ARG A 55 -1.93 10.62 -16.42
C ARG A 55 -0.45 11.00 -16.29
N ALA A 56 0.06 10.99 -15.06
CA ALA A 56 1.46 11.30 -14.77
C ALA A 56 2.33 10.04 -14.86
N ASP A 57 3.64 10.22 -14.92
CA ASP A 57 4.59 9.10 -14.84
C ASP A 57 4.45 8.38 -13.49
N LEU A 58 4.14 7.09 -13.57
CA LEU A 58 3.78 6.28 -12.41
C LEU A 58 4.94 6.13 -11.42
N VAL A 59 6.13 5.74 -11.91
CA VAL A 59 7.29 5.51 -11.05
C VAL A 59 7.76 6.80 -10.42
N LYS A 60 7.79 7.90 -11.18
CA LYS A 60 8.12 9.21 -10.66
C LYS A 60 7.14 9.63 -9.57
N THR A 61 5.84 9.48 -9.80
CA THR A 61 4.79 9.83 -8.82
C THR A 61 4.89 8.99 -7.56
N MET A 62 5.10 7.68 -7.68
CA MET A 62 5.29 6.78 -6.53
C MET A 62 6.53 7.15 -5.72
N LYS A 63 7.66 7.41 -6.39
CA LYS A 63 8.89 7.85 -5.72
C LYS A 63 8.74 9.22 -5.05
N GLU A 64 8.06 10.16 -5.70
CA GLU A 64 7.81 11.49 -5.13
C GLU A 64 6.98 11.41 -3.87
N ILE A 65 5.85 10.70 -3.91
CA ILE A 65 4.97 10.55 -2.75
C ILE A 65 5.64 9.73 -1.67
N GLY A 66 6.27 8.60 -2.02
CA GLY A 66 6.90 7.73 -1.03
C GLY A 66 8.05 8.40 -0.26
N ARG A 67 8.80 9.31 -0.90
CA ARG A 67 9.84 10.10 -0.21
C ARG A 67 9.31 11.02 0.89
N HIS A 68 8.02 11.37 0.87
CA HIS A 68 7.41 12.14 1.95
C HIS A 68 7.07 11.29 3.17
N TYR A 69 7.10 9.96 3.05
CA TYR A 69 6.72 9.01 4.11
C TYR A 69 7.78 7.91 4.29
N PRO A 70 9.07 8.25 4.53
CA PRO A 70 10.16 7.28 4.50
C PRO A 70 10.02 6.14 5.53
N ASP A 71 9.29 6.37 6.63
CA ASP A 71 9.23 5.47 7.78
C ASP A 71 7.91 4.67 7.87
N CYS A 72 7.21 4.44 6.75
CA CYS A 72 5.90 3.75 6.75
C CYS A 72 5.97 2.24 6.43
N GLY A 73 7.11 1.56 6.66
CA GLY A 73 7.18 0.09 6.55
C GLY A 73 7.67 -0.46 5.21
N TYR A 74 8.23 0.36 4.33
CA TYR A 74 8.81 -0.11 3.05
C TYR A 74 9.75 -1.29 3.25
N GLY A 75 9.45 -2.42 2.60
CA GLY A 75 10.34 -3.58 2.61
C GLY A 75 11.71 -3.26 2.03
N GLU A 76 12.77 -3.88 2.58
CA GLU A 76 14.18 -3.66 2.15
C GLU A 76 14.37 -3.81 0.63
N SER A 77 13.61 -4.71 0.02
CA SER A 77 13.64 -4.97 -1.42
C SER A 77 13.10 -3.78 -2.23
N PHE A 78 12.16 -3.00 -1.70
CA PHE A 78 11.56 -1.85 -2.36
C PHE A 78 12.59 -0.72 -2.58
N ALA A 79 13.53 -0.56 -1.64
CA ALA A 79 14.70 0.30 -1.81
C ALA A 79 15.66 -0.19 -2.91
N GLY A 80 15.66 -1.50 -3.19
CA GLY A 80 16.56 -2.19 -4.14
C GLY A 80 16.14 -2.19 -5.61
N GLY A 81 15.04 -1.52 -6.01
CA GLY A 81 14.80 -1.18 -7.42
C GLY A 81 13.66 -1.91 -8.15
N TYR A 82 12.60 -2.39 -7.48
CA TYR A 82 11.44 -3.03 -8.14
C TYR A 82 10.55 -2.10 -8.97
N TRP A 83 10.89 -0.82 -9.07
CA TRP A 83 10.10 0.22 -9.71
C TRP A 83 9.67 -0.11 -11.14
N GLU A 84 10.57 -0.63 -11.97
CA GLU A 84 10.26 -0.98 -13.37
C GLU A 84 9.30 -2.18 -13.47
N LYS A 85 9.44 -3.17 -12.58
CA LYS A 85 8.53 -4.33 -12.52
C LYS A 85 7.12 -3.90 -12.12
N ILE A 86 7.01 -3.01 -11.15
CA ILE A 86 5.74 -2.46 -10.68
C ILE A 86 5.07 -1.63 -11.78
N GLN A 87 5.85 -0.80 -12.49
CA GLN A 87 5.34 0.00 -13.60
C GLN A 87 4.76 -0.87 -14.72
N ASN A 88 5.48 -1.92 -15.09
CA ASN A 88 5.02 -2.84 -16.13
C ASN A 88 3.73 -3.56 -15.71
N LEU A 89 3.67 -4.06 -14.48
CA LEU A 89 2.48 -4.75 -13.97
C LEU A 89 1.24 -3.84 -13.96
N ILE A 90 1.37 -2.60 -13.49
CA ILE A 90 0.25 -1.64 -13.45
C ILE A 90 -0.15 -1.22 -14.85
N THR A 91 0.82 -1.04 -15.77
CA THR A 91 0.51 -0.71 -17.17
C THR A 91 -0.33 -1.80 -17.81
N VAL A 92 0.07 -3.07 -17.66
CA VAL A 92 -0.69 -4.23 -18.16
C VAL A 92 -2.12 -4.24 -17.58
N MET A 93 -2.25 -4.10 -16.26
CA MET A 93 -3.57 -4.10 -15.60
C MET A 93 -4.45 -2.88 -15.97
N ALA A 94 -3.85 -1.74 -16.30
CA ALA A 94 -4.57 -0.53 -16.69
C ALA A 94 -4.97 -0.53 -18.19
N THR A 95 -4.32 -1.35 -19.01
CA THR A 95 -4.61 -1.47 -20.45
C THR A 95 -5.57 -2.60 -20.81
N ASP A 96 -5.86 -3.52 -19.88
CA ASP A 96 -6.91 -4.51 -20.09
C ASP A 96 -8.29 -3.84 -20.02
N PRO A 97 -9.11 -3.90 -21.09
CA PRO A 97 -10.50 -3.49 -21.00
C PRO A 97 -11.27 -4.45 -20.09
N PRO A 98 -12.37 -3.98 -19.45
CA PRO A 98 -13.22 -4.81 -18.60
C PRO A 98 -13.84 -6.01 -19.33
#